data_AF-A0A7U6KQ47-F1
#
_entry.id   AF-A0A7U6KQ47-F1
#
_cell.length_a   1.000
_cell.length_b   1.000
_cell.length_c   1.000
_cell.angle_alpha   90.00
_cell.angle_beta   90.00
_cell.angle_gamma   90.00
#
_symmetry.space_group_name_H-M   'P 1'
#
loop_
_entity.id
_entity.type
_entity.pdbx_description
1 polymer ?
#
loop_
_entity_poly.entity_id
_entity_poly.type
_entity_poly.pdbx_seq_one_letter_code
_entity_poly.pdbx_strand_id
1 'polypeptide(L)'
;MLAVALFLMFIIVLAFSSYGSIKLGPDHGEAEYGFLEWFAMLFSAGYGIALLFYGVAEPVMHFSSPPMSDPQTIAAAKEAMQIAYFHWGFHIWAIYGVVGLSLAYFAFRHGLPLSIRSTLYPLIGDKIHGPIGHIVDVFAILGTMFGIATSLGLSVSQINAGLNYLLPDIIPVNTTIQVVAIALVTSAALVSVLAGMDKGVKRLSILNMVLATALMVFVFVVGPTIFIPKCLYGKYG
;
A
#
# COMPACT_ATOMS: atom_id res chain seq x y z
N MET A 1 -6.89 16.72 -2.58
CA MET A 1 -7.21 16.37 -3.98
C MET A 1 -6.28 17.03 -4.99
N LEU A 2 -6.16 18.37 -5.02
CA LEU A 2 -5.25 19.04 -5.96
C LEU A 2 -3.79 18.56 -5.89
N ALA A 3 -3.22 18.44 -4.67
CA ALA A 3 -1.85 17.96 -4.49
C ALA A 3 -1.63 16.55 -5.06
N VAL A 4 -2.60 15.64 -4.91
CA VAL A 4 -2.50 14.25 -5.41
C VAL A 4 -2.56 14.22 -6.93
N ALA A 5 -3.42 15.05 -7.55
CA ALA A 5 -3.44 15.22 -8.99
C ALA A 5 -2.10 15.78 -9.53
N LEU A 6 -1.51 16.75 -8.81
CA LEU A 6 -0.19 17.28 -9.14
C LEU A 6 0.90 16.21 -9.05
N PHE A 7 0.89 15.36 -8.02
CA PHE A 7 1.85 14.25 -7.91
C PHE A 7 1.72 13.24 -9.05
N LEU A 8 0.49 12.90 -9.44
CA LEU A 8 0.24 12.00 -10.58
C LEU A 8 0.76 12.61 -11.88
N MET A 9 0.40 13.86 -12.17
CA MET A 9 0.91 14.56 -13.36
C MET A 9 2.44 14.67 -13.34
N PHE A 10 3.03 14.99 -12.19
CA PHE A 10 4.48 15.10 -12.03
C PHE A 10 5.19 13.78 -12.35
N ILE A 11 4.76 12.65 -11.77
CA ILE A 11 5.38 11.34 -12.04
C ILE A 11 5.23 10.94 -13.52
N ILE A 12 4.07 11.18 -14.13
CA ILE A 12 3.84 10.88 -15.55
C ILE A 12 4.79 11.72 -16.42
N VAL A 13 4.81 13.04 -16.23
CA VAL A 13 5.69 13.94 -17.00
C VAL A 13 7.14 13.54 -16.82
N LEU A 14 7.57 13.22 -15.59
CA LEU A 14 8.94 12.83 -15.32
C LEU A 14 9.31 11.51 -16.01
N ALA A 15 8.42 10.51 -15.98
CA ALA A 15 8.63 9.21 -16.62
C ALA A 15 8.81 9.32 -18.15
N PHE A 16 8.10 10.25 -18.80
CA PHE A 16 8.22 10.50 -20.25
C PHE A 16 9.25 11.58 -20.62
N SER A 17 9.87 12.25 -19.64
CA SER A 17 10.92 13.24 -19.86
C SER A 17 12.30 12.59 -19.97
N SER A 18 13.31 13.38 -20.35
CA SER A 18 14.71 12.94 -20.32
C SER A 18 15.18 12.48 -18.94
N TYR A 19 14.59 13.01 -17.86
CA TYR A 19 14.92 12.62 -16.49
C TYR A 19 14.49 11.18 -16.16
N GLY A 20 13.49 10.62 -16.85
CA GLY A 20 13.06 9.23 -16.66
C GLY A 20 14.12 8.20 -17.05
N SER A 21 15.13 8.60 -17.84
CA SER A 21 16.25 7.74 -18.23
C SER A 21 17.39 7.68 -17.19
N ILE A 22 17.34 8.51 -16.14
CA ILE A 22 18.39 8.58 -15.12
C ILE A 22 18.30 7.34 -14.22
N LYS A 23 19.41 6.61 -14.13
CA LYS A 23 19.54 5.50 -13.18
C LYS A 23 19.59 6.01 -11.75
N LEU A 24 18.82 5.36 -10.87
CA LEU A 24 18.80 5.62 -9.42
C LEU A 24 19.97 4.93 -8.73
N GLY A 25 21.18 5.38 -9.04
CA GLY A 25 22.44 4.79 -8.63
C GLY A 25 23.60 5.29 -9.50
N PRO A 26 24.79 4.67 -9.40
CA PRO A 26 25.90 4.92 -10.31
C PRO A 26 25.52 4.65 -11.77
N ASP A 27 26.15 5.31 -12.74
CA ASP A 27 25.84 5.15 -14.18
C ASP A 27 26.03 3.70 -14.68
N HIS A 28 27.01 3.02 -14.13
CA HIS A 28 27.32 1.61 -14.41
C HIS A 28 26.58 0.63 -13.47
N GLY A 29 25.69 1.13 -12.60
CA GLY A 29 24.88 0.29 -11.73
C GLY A 29 23.89 -0.56 -12.51
N GLU A 30 23.68 -1.78 -12.02
CA GLU A 30 22.65 -2.71 -12.49
C GLU A 30 21.62 -2.94 -11.36
N ALA A 31 20.43 -3.41 -11.74
CA ALA A 31 19.39 -3.71 -10.77
C ALA A 31 19.78 -4.92 -9.91
N GLU A 32 19.66 -4.78 -8.59
CA GLU A 32 19.97 -5.86 -7.64
C GLU A 32 18.96 -7.03 -7.73
N TYR A 33 17.73 -6.72 -8.11
CA TYR A 33 16.64 -7.69 -8.25
C TYR A 33 16.14 -7.75 -9.69
N GLY A 34 15.78 -8.94 -10.13
CA GLY A 34 15.04 -9.13 -11.36
C GLY A 34 13.67 -8.44 -11.31
N PHE A 35 13.10 -8.17 -12.47
CA PHE A 35 11.84 -7.40 -12.59
C PHE A 35 10.67 -8.05 -11.85
N LEU A 36 10.52 -9.38 -11.94
CA LEU A 36 9.43 -10.10 -11.28
C LEU A 36 9.58 -10.08 -9.76
N GLU A 37 10.80 -10.23 -9.24
CA GLU A 37 11.06 -10.11 -7.81
C GLU A 37 10.80 -8.70 -7.30
N TRP A 38 11.32 -7.69 -8.01
CA TRP A 38 11.09 -6.29 -7.67
C TRP A 38 9.59 -5.96 -7.65
N PHE A 39 8.86 -6.40 -8.68
CA PHE A 39 7.41 -6.21 -8.76
C PHE A 39 6.69 -6.92 -7.61
N ALA A 40 7.08 -8.15 -7.26
CA ALA A 40 6.49 -8.89 -6.15
C ALA A 40 6.71 -8.21 -4.79
N MET A 41 7.90 -7.65 -4.58
CA MET A 41 8.22 -6.88 -3.38
C MET A 41 7.46 -5.56 -3.33
N LEU A 42 7.38 -4.83 -4.45
CA LEU A 42 6.60 -3.60 -4.55
C LEU A 42 5.12 -3.85 -4.29
N PHE A 43 4.56 -4.89 -4.91
CA PHE A 43 3.18 -5.29 -4.72
C PHE A 43 2.93 -5.68 -3.27
N SER A 44 3.79 -6.50 -2.65
CA SER A 44 3.59 -6.92 -1.27
C SER A 44 3.77 -5.79 -0.25
N ALA A 45 4.61 -4.80 -0.55
CA ALA A 45 4.77 -3.61 0.28
C ALA A 45 3.58 -2.63 0.14
N GLY A 46 3.02 -2.47 -1.07
CA GLY A 46 1.97 -1.50 -1.35
C GLY A 46 0.54 -2.04 -1.26
N TYR A 47 0.30 -3.29 -1.67
CA TYR A 47 -0.98 -3.99 -1.53
C TYR A 47 -1.04 -4.68 -0.15
N GLY A 48 -1.25 -3.86 0.89
CA GLY A 48 -1.42 -4.34 2.26
C GLY A 48 -2.81 -4.91 2.55
N ILE A 49 -3.08 -5.18 3.85
CA ILE A 49 -4.39 -5.62 4.37
C ILE A 49 -5.54 -4.72 3.91
N ALA A 50 -5.25 -3.44 3.66
CA ALA A 50 -6.27 -2.45 3.39
C ALA A 50 -7.09 -2.81 2.15
N LEU A 51 -6.52 -3.50 1.15
CA LEU A 51 -7.28 -3.98 0.00
C LEU A 51 -8.08 -5.26 0.26
N LEU A 52 -7.62 -6.14 1.15
CA LEU A 52 -8.42 -7.28 1.59
C LEU A 52 -9.61 -6.84 2.45
N PHE A 53 -9.47 -5.73 3.18
CA PHE A 53 -10.54 -5.16 4.00
C PHE A 53 -11.47 -4.26 3.17
N TYR A 54 -10.93 -3.17 2.63
CA TYR A 54 -11.68 -2.15 1.90
C TYR A 54 -12.01 -2.55 0.46
N GLY A 55 -11.32 -3.51 -0.15
CA GLY A 55 -11.65 -3.97 -1.50
C GLY A 55 -13.07 -4.54 -1.62
N VAL A 56 -13.63 -5.05 -0.51
CA VAL A 56 -15.04 -5.43 -0.42
C VAL A 56 -15.85 -4.38 0.35
N ALA A 57 -15.35 -3.92 1.51
CA ALA A 57 -16.12 -3.06 2.39
C ALA A 57 -16.45 -1.70 1.75
N GLU A 58 -15.51 -1.06 1.07
CA GLU A 58 -15.70 0.30 0.56
C GLU A 58 -16.75 0.38 -0.57
N PRO A 59 -16.72 -0.47 -1.61
CA PRO A 59 -17.79 -0.51 -2.60
C PRO A 59 -19.17 -0.79 -1.98
N VAL A 60 -19.25 -1.70 -1.01
CA VAL A 60 -20.53 -2.05 -0.35
C VAL A 60 -21.05 -0.89 0.51
N MET A 61 -20.17 -0.19 1.22
CA MET A 61 -20.52 0.98 2.01
C MET A 61 -21.01 2.12 1.11
N HIS A 62 -20.30 2.44 0.03
CA HIS A 62 -20.71 3.49 -0.91
C HIS A 62 -21.94 3.11 -1.73
N PHE A 63 -22.21 1.82 -1.97
CA PHE A 63 -23.47 1.40 -2.57
C PHE A 63 -24.67 1.62 -1.63
N SER A 64 -24.46 1.44 -0.33
CA SER A 64 -25.50 1.56 0.69
C SER A 64 -25.75 3.01 1.14
N SER A 65 -24.72 3.85 1.11
CA SER A 65 -24.80 5.28 1.45
C SER A 65 -23.95 6.11 0.48
N PRO A 66 -24.35 6.17 -0.81
CA PRO A 66 -23.64 6.94 -1.83
C PRO A 66 -23.68 8.45 -1.53
N PRO A 67 -22.61 9.20 -1.86
CA PRO A 67 -22.59 10.65 -1.71
C PRO A 67 -23.60 11.40 -2.58
N MET A 68 -23.82 10.97 -3.83
CA MET A 68 -24.61 11.74 -4.82
C MET A 68 -25.84 10.99 -5.36
N SER A 69 -25.79 9.67 -5.46
CA SER A 69 -26.88 8.84 -6.01
C SER A 69 -27.90 8.44 -4.94
N ASP A 70 -29.05 7.89 -5.38
CA ASP A 70 -29.97 7.21 -4.46
C ASP A 70 -29.39 5.86 -4.01
N PRO A 71 -29.43 5.53 -2.70
CA PRO A 71 -28.92 4.27 -2.17
C PRO A 71 -29.42 3.03 -2.90
N GLN A 72 -28.55 2.02 -3.02
CA GLN A 72 -28.88 0.68 -3.55
C GLN A 72 -29.42 0.66 -5.00
N THR A 73 -29.16 1.71 -5.78
CA THR A 73 -29.51 1.78 -7.21
C THR A 73 -28.34 1.43 -8.12
N ILE A 74 -28.61 1.16 -9.41
CA ILE A 74 -27.54 0.98 -10.41
C ILE A 74 -26.62 2.21 -10.49
N ALA A 75 -27.16 3.41 -10.28
CA ALA A 75 -26.37 4.63 -10.21
C ALA A 75 -25.42 4.61 -9.01
N ALA A 76 -25.89 4.20 -7.83
CA ALA A 76 -25.04 4.02 -6.65
C ALA A 76 -23.95 2.95 -6.87
N ALA A 77 -24.25 1.85 -7.57
CA ALA A 77 -23.24 0.82 -7.87
C ALA A 77 -22.12 1.35 -8.77
N LYS A 78 -22.47 2.20 -9.75
CA LYS A 78 -21.50 2.91 -10.60
C LYS A 78 -20.64 3.86 -9.79
N GLU A 79 -21.28 4.71 -8.98
CA GLU A 79 -20.60 5.70 -8.14
C GLU A 79 -19.66 5.03 -7.13
N ALA A 80 -20.12 3.97 -6.45
CA ALA A 80 -19.33 3.24 -5.47
C ALA A 80 -18.03 2.66 -6.06
N MET A 81 -18.12 2.04 -7.24
CA MET A 81 -16.94 1.52 -7.93
C MET A 81 -16.02 2.64 -8.43
N GLN A 82 -16.58 3.77 -8.91
CA GLN A 82 -15.78 4.93 -9.30
C GLN A 82 -14.98 5.50 -8.13
N ILE A 83 -15.59 5.61 -6.95
CA ILE A 83 -14.91 6.05 -5.73
C ILE A 83 -13.79 5.07 -5.35
N ALA A 84 -14.09 3.77 -5.33
CA ALA A 84 -13.09 2.74 -5.01
C ALA A 84 -11.90 2.77 -5.99
N TYR A 85 -12.14 2.89 -7.30
CA TYR A 85 -11.05 3.03 -8.28
C TYR A 85 -10.28 4.33 -8.12
N PHE A 86 -10.93 5.41 -7.71
CA PHE A 86 -10.25 6.68 -7.47
C PHE A 86 -9.30 6.58 -6.28
N HIS A 87 -9.73 5.98 -5.16
CA HIS A 87 -8.91 5.81 -3.96
C HIS A 87 -7.79 4.78 -4.11
N TRP A 88 -8.06 3.66 -4.78
CA TRP A 88 -7.11 2.54 -4.89
C TRP A 88 -6.39 2.46 -6.25
N GLY A 89 -6.65 3.41 -7.14
CA GLY A 89 -6.02 3.52 -8.46
C GLY A 89 -4.70 4.30 -8.44
N PHE A 90 -4.34 4.90 -9.57
CA PHE A 90 -3.03 5.55 -9.76
C PHE A 90 -2.68 6.67 -8.78
N HIS A 91 -3.68 7.30 -8.15
CA HIS A 91 -3.47 8.44 -7.25
C HIS A 91 -2.63 8.10 -6.02
N ILE A 92 -2.90 6.98 -5.35
CA ILE A 92 -2.12 6.56 -4.18
C ILE A 92 -0.69 6.16 -4.58
N TRP A 93 -0.55 5.47 -5.72
CA TRP A 93 0.72 5.06 -6.28
C TRP A 93 1.58 6.24 -6.71
N ALA A 94 0.98 7.34 -7.16
CA ALA A 94 1.72 8.56 -7.47
C ALA A 94 2.37 9.17 -6.23
N ILE A 95 1.67 9.18 -5.08
CA ILE A 95 2.24 9.65 -3.81
C ILE A 95 3.45 8.79 -3.43
N TYR A 96 3.29 7.46 -3.47
CA TYR A 96 4.39 6.53 -3.19
C TYR A 96 5.54 6.69 -4.18
N GLY A 97 5.23 6.88 -5.46
CA GLY A 97 6.22 7.12 -6.52
C GLY A 97 7.04 8.36 -6.26
N VAL A 98 6.42 9.50 -5.91
CA VAL A 98 7.14 10.73 -5.60
C VAL A 98 8.07 10.57 -4.39
N VAL A 99 7.56 10.00 -3.30
CA VAL A 99 8.36 9.80 -2.07
C VAL A 99 9.48 8.79 -2.30
N GLY A 100 9.17 7.64 -2.90
CA GLY A 100 10.14 6.59 -3.20
C GLY A 100 11.23 7.07 -4.15
N LEU A 101 10.86 7.79 -5.21
CA LEU A 101 11.81 8.35 -6.17
C LEU A 101 12.72 9.39 -5.53
N SER A 102 12.17 10.32 -4.74
CA SER A 102 12.98 11.34 -4.08
C SER A 102 14.00 10.72 -3.12
N LEU A 103 13.58 9.77 -2.27
CA LEU A 103 14.48 9.03 -1.39
C LEU A 103 15.55 8.27 -2.16
N ALA A 104 15.16 7.51 -3.19
CA ALA A 104 16.09 6.72 -3.99
C ALA A 104 17.10 7.59 -4.74
N TYR A 105 16.67 8.72 -5.30
CA TYR A 105 17.55 9.65 -5.99
C TYR A 105 18.59 10.24 -5.04
N PHE A 106 18.18 10.80 -3.89
CA PHE A 106 19.15 11.40 -2.97
C PHE A 106 20.04 10.39 -2.27
N ALA A 107 19.51 9.21 -1.94
CA ALA A 107 20.30 8.18 -1.28
C ALA A 107 21.29 7.49 -2.23
N PHE A 108 20.82 7.02 -3.39
CA PHE A 108 21.62 6.16 -4.27
C PHE A 108 22.38 6.92 -5.35
N ARG A 109 21.87 8.08 -5.82
CA ARG A 109 22.58 8.90 -6.82
C ARG A 109 23.48 9.95 -6.18
N HIS A 110 23.07 10.54 -5.06
CA HIS A 110 23.81 11.62 -4.38
C HIS A 110 24.54 11.18 -3.10
N GLY A 111 24.40 9.92 -2.68
CA GLY A 111 25.11 9.39 -1.52
C GLY A 111 24.69 10.01 -0.18
N LEU A 112 23.50 10.62 -0.11
CA LEU A 112 22.95 11.13 1.15
C LEU A 112 22.36 9.99 2.00
N PRO A 113 22.16 10.19 3.32
CA PRO A 113 21.48 9.21 4.14
C PRO A 113 20.08 8.88 3.60
N LEU A 114 19.66 7.60 3.67
CA LEU A 114 18.31 7.17 3.30
C LEU A 114 17.29 7.62 4.35
N SER A 115 16.95 8.90 4.36
CA SER A 115 15.97 9.51 5.26
C SER A 115 15.22 10.67 4.60
N ILE A 116 14.01 10.99 5.10
CA ILE A 116 13.12 11.97 4.45
C ILE A 116 13.74 13.36 4.41
N ARG A 117 14.48 13.77 5.46
CA ARG A 117 15.23 15.03 5.45
C ARG A 117 16.17 15.18 4.25
N SER A 118 16.74 14.09 3.71
CA SER A 118 17.66 14.16 2.57
C SER A 118 16.97 14.64 1.30
N THR A 119 15.65 14.44 1.19
CA THR A 119 14.86 14.95 0.06
C THR A 119 14.76 16.48 0.05
N LEU A 120 15.04 17.14 1.18
CA LEU A 120 15.05 18.60 1.31
C LEU A 120 16.41 19.22 1.00
N TYR A 121 17.45 18.43 0.76
CA TYR A 121 18.79 18.94 0.47
C TYR A 121 18.83 20.02 -0.63
N PRO A 122 18.11 19.90 -1.76
CA PRO A 122 18.11 20.95 -2.79
C PRO A 122 17.52 22.28 -2.33
N LEU A 123 16.68 22.28 -1.29
CA LEU A 123 15.96 23.45 -0.80
C LEU A 123 16.68 24.13 0.36
N ILE A 124 17.26 23.35 1.26
CA ILE A 124 17.83 23.85 2.52
C ILE A 124 19.32 23.53 2.70
N GLY A 125 19.95 22.83 1.74
CA GLY A 125 21.36 22.46 1.76
C GLY A 125 21.73 21.64 3.00
N ASP A 126 22.89 21.95 3.59
CA ASP A 126 23.41 21.23 4.75
C ASP A 126 22.57 21.40 6.03
N LYS A 127 21.56 22.27 6.04
CA LYS A 127 20.60 22.40 7.16
C LYS A 127 19.78 21.12 7.39
N ILE A 128 19.80 20.17 6.46
CA ILE A 128 19.25 18.82 6.69
C ILE A 128 19.89 18.11 7.88
N HIS A 129 21.14 18.45 8.25
CA HIS A 129 21.83 17.86 9.40
C HIS A 129 21.50 18.55 10.73
N GLY A 130 20.70 19.62 10.69
CA GLY A 130 20.31 20.40 11.86
C GLY A 130 18.86 20.17 12.30
N PRO A 131 18.35 21.05 13.19
CA PRO A 131 17.01 20.92 13.77
C PRO A 131 15.88 20.80 12.75
N ILE A 132 15.96 21.53 11.64
CA ILE A 132 14.94 21.51 10.58
C ILE A 132 14.81 20.11 9.96
N GLY A 133 15.94 19.47 9.63
CA GLY A 133 15.92 18.10 9.10
C GLY A 133 15.42 17.08 10.12
N HIS A 134 15.81 17.22 11.39
CA HIS A 134 15.32 16.34 12.46
C HIS A 134 13.81 16.45 12.66
N ILE A 135 13.23 17.65 12.61
CA ILE A 135 11.78 17.84 12.71
C ILE A 135 11.06 17.05 11.60
N VAL A 136 11.56 17.12 10.37
CA VAL A 136 10.98 16.43 9.22
C VAL A 136 11.04 14.92 9.39
N ASP A 137 12.18 14.37 9.83
CA ASP A 137 12.31 12.95 10.11
C ASP A 137 11.37 12.51 11.26
N VAL A 138 11.18 13.33 12.29
CA VAL A 138 10.21 13.05 13.37
C VAL A 138 8.79 12.95 12.82
N PHE A 139 8.35 13.90 12.00
CA PHE A 139 7.03 13.82 11.36
C PHE A 139 6.88 12.59 10.47
N ALA A 140 7.94 12.24 9.72
CA ALA A 140 7.93 11.04 8.90
C ALA A 140 7.78 9.76 9.75
N ILE A 141 8.57 9.63 10.82
CA ILE A 141 8.51 8.47 11.73
C ILE A 141 7.13 8.38 12.39
N LEU A 142 6.58 9.49 12.90
CA LEU A 142 5.25 9.52 13.49
C LEU A 142 4.18 9.12 12.47
N GLY A 143 4.24 9.66 11.25
CA GLY A 143 3.32 9.33 10.17
C GLY A 143 3.36 7.84 9.81
N THR A 144 4.55 7.26 9.66
CA THR A 144 4.73 5.83 9.44
C THR A 144 4.18 5.00 10.61
N MET A 145 4.45 5.40 11.85
CA MET A 145 3.99 4.69 13.05
C MET A 145 2.47 4.65 13.14
N PHE A 146 1.78 5.79 12.92
CA PHE A 146 0.32 5.83 12.93
C PHE A 146 -0.31 5.03 11.77
N GLY A 147 0.31 5.07 10.59
CA GLY A 147 -0.12 4.26 9.45
C GLY A 147 -0.01 2.75 9.72
N ILE A 148 1.13 2.30 10.24
CA ILE A 148 1.35 0.89 10.60
C ILE A 148 0.39 0.46 11.71
N ALA A 149 0.21 1.28 12.76
CA ALA A 149 -0.68 0.95 13.87
C ALA A 149 -2.13 0.74 13.42
N THR A 150 -2.63 1.61 12.54
CA THR A 150 -3.99 1.51 11.98
C THR A 150 -4.16 0.25 11.14
N SER A 151 -3.20 0.01 10.23
CA SER A 151 -3.20 -1.18 9.37
C SER A 151 -3.14 -2.48 10.19
N LEU A 152 -2.28 -2.53 11.21
CA LEU A 152 -2.16 -3.68 12.09
C LEU A 152 -3.44 -3.93 12.90
N GLY A 153 -4.07 -2.87 13.42
CA GLY A 153 -5.35 -2.96 14.13
C GLY A 153 -6.48 -3.54 13.27
N LEU A 154 -6.60 -3.06 12.02
CA LEU A 154 -7.55 -3.62 11.05
C LEU A 154 -7.25 -5.09 10.72
N SER A 155 -5.96 -5.43 10.55
CA SER A 155 -5.51 -6.80 10.26
C SER A 155 -5.93 -7.78 11.34
N VAL A 156 -5.64 -7.47 12.61
CA VAL A 156 -5.98 -8.38 13.71
C VAL A 156 -7.48 -8.46 13.97
N SER A 157 -8.22 -7.38 13.71
CA SER A 157 -9.68 -7.38 13.79
C SER A 157 -10.28 -8.32 12.75
N GLN A 158 -9.77 -8.27 11.51
CA GLN A 158 -10.19 -9.15 10.43
C GLN A 158 -9.82 -10.62 10.71
N ILE A 159 -8.61 -10.89 11.23
CA ILE A 159 -8.19 -12.23 11.65
C ILE A 159 -9.11 -12.75 12.78
N ASN A 160 -9.37 -11.93 13.81
CA ASN A 160 -10.21 -12.34 14.93
C ASN A 160 -11.64 -12.66 14.46
N ALA A 161 -12.23 -11.83 13.59
CA ALA A 161 -13.54 -12.08 13.00
C ALA A 161 -13.56 -13.37 12.16
N GLY A 162 -12.54 -13.60 11.33
CA GLY A 162 -12.43 -14.82 10.52
C GLY A 162 -12.26 -16.09 11.36
N LEU A 163 -11.44 -16.02 12.41
CA LEU A 163 -11.26 -17.13 13.35
C LEU A 163 -12.54 -17.41 14.17
N ASN A 164 -13.23 -16.37 14.61
CA ASN A 164 -14.52 -16.52 15.28
C ASN A 164 -15.58 -17.14 14.34
N TYR A 165 -15.60 -16.76 13.06
CA TYR A 165 -16.50 -17.36 12.08
C TYR A 165 -16.28 -18.88 11.93
N LEU A 166 -15.02 -19.33 11.95
CA LEU A 166 -14.67 -20.75 11.84
C LEU A 166 -14.82 -21.53 13.16
N LEU A 167 -14.55 -20.88 14.29
CA LEU A 167 -14.49 -21.47 15.63
C LEU A 167 -15.23 -20.58 16.64
N PRO A 168 -16.56 -20.40 16.50
CA PRO A 168 -17.30 -19.40 17.28
C PRO A 168 -17.30 -19.68 18.78
N ASP A 169 -17.30 -20.95 19.17
CA ASP A 169 -17.32 -21.37 20.57
C ASP A 169 -15.96 -21.24 21.26
N ILE A 170 -14.86 -21.14 20.50
CA ILE A 170 -13.49 -21.14 21.03
C ILE A 170 -12.89 -19.74 21.00
N ILE A 171 -13.10 -18.98 19.93
CA ILE A 171 -12.42 -17.71 19.69
C ILE A 171 -13.45 -16.58 19.64
N PRO A 172 -13.71 -15.86 20.74
CA PRO A 172 -14.61 -14.72 20.73
C PRO A 172 -13.99 -13.51 20.01
N VAL A 173 -14.84 -12.60 19.51
CA VAL A 173 -14.40 -11.29 19.01
C VAL A 173 -14.29 -10.32 20.18
N ASN A 174 -13.07 -10.07 20.66
CA ASN A 174 -12.84 -9.10 21.73
C ASN A 174 -11.42 -8.52 21.70
N THR A 175 -11.23 -7.43 22.43
CA THR A 175 -9.96 -6.70 22.49
C THR A 175 -8.81 -7.57 22.99
N THR A 176 -9.05 -8.50 23.91
CA THR A 176 -8.00 -9.38 24.45
C THR A 176 -7.38 -10.26 23.37
N ILE A 177 -8.20 -10.92 22.55
CA ILE A 177 -7.72 -11.76 21.44
C ILE A 177 -6.96 -10.91 20.42
N GLN A 178 -7.45 -9.71 20.11
CA GLN A 178 -6.77 -8.78 19.20
C GLN A 178 -5.40 -8.33 19.72
N VAL A 179 -5.29 -7.95 21.01
CA VAL A 179 -4.00 -7.56 21.62
C VAL A 179 -3.01 -8.73 21.63
N VAL A 180 -3.47 -9.95 21.94
CA VAL A 180 -2.61 -11.15 21.86
C VAL A 180 -2.12 -11.38 20.44
N ALA A 181 -3.00 -11.28 19.43
CA ALA A 181 -2.62 -11.41 18.03
C ALA A 181 -1.59 -10.35 17.60
N ILE A 182 -1.78 -9.09 18.02
CA ILE A 182 -0.81 -8.00 17.78
C ILE A 182 0.54 -8.36 18.40
N ALA A 183 0.57 -8.79 19.67
CA ALA A 183 1.80 -9.15 20.35
C ALA A 183 2.52 -10.31 19.64
N LEU A 184 1.79 -11.33 19.18
CA LEU A 184 2.36 -12.47 18.45
C LEU A 184 2.94 -12.05 17.10
N VAL A 185 2.19 -11.31 16.28
CA VAL A 185 2.64 -10.86 14.95
C VAL A 185 3.83 -9.92 15.08
N THR A 186 3.79 -8.98 16.03
CA THR A 186 4.90 -8.05 16.29
C THR A 186 6.14 -8.78 16.78
N SER A 187 5.99 -9.77 17.65
CA SER A 187 7.11 -10.60 18.13
C SER A 187 7.73 -11.41 17.00
N ALA A 188 6.90 -12.01 16.13
CA ALA A 188 7.38 -12.74 14.95
C ALA A 188 8.13 -11.81 13.97
N ALA A 189 7.60 -10.60 13.74
CA ALA A 189 8.27 -9.59 12.93
C ALA A 189 9.62 -9.18 13.53
N LEU A 190 9.69 -8.95 14.85
CA LEU A 190 10.94 -8.63 15.55
C LEU A 190 11.97 -9.75 15.40
N VAL A 191 11.58 -11.01 15.61
CA VAL A 191 12.46 -12.17 15.39
C VAL A 191 12.95 -12.22 13.94
N SER A 192 12.09 -11.95 12.97
CA SER A 192 12.47 -11.91 11.55
C SER A 192 13.49 -10.81 11.24
N VAL A 193 13.38 -9.64 11.89
CA VAL A 193 14.35 -8.54 11.73
C VAL A 193 15.69 -8.94 12.35
N LEU A 194 15.67 -9.51 13.55
CA LEU A 194 16.89 -9.94 14.26
C LEU A 194 17.62 -11.09 13.54
N ALA A 195 16.89 -11.96 12.85
CA ALA A 195 17.45 -13.09 12.10
C ALA A 195 18.02 -12.72 10.71
N GLY A 196 17.86 -11.47 10.26
CA GLY A 196 18.27 -11.02 8.94
C GLY A 196 17.13 -11.12 7.91
N MET A 197 16.63 -9.95 7.49
CA MET A 197 15.33 -9.80 6.81
C MET A 197 15.37 -10.08 5.30
N ASP A 198 16.51 -9.91 4.63
CA ASP A 198 16.58 -9.79 3.17
C ASP A 198 16.01 -11.00 2.42
N LYS A 199 16.38 -12.21 2.82
CA LYS A 199 15.84 -13.44 2.21
C LYS A 199 14.41 -13.74 2.64
N GLY A 200 14.03 -13.32 3.85
CA GLY A 200 12.69 -13.52 4.42
C GLY A 200 11.64 -12.72 3.68
N VAL A 201 11.87 -11.42 3.51
CA VAL A 201 10.96 -10.51 2.81
C VAL A 201 10.73 -10.95 1.38
N LYS A 202 11.78 -11.32 0.63
CA LYS A 202 11.61 -11.82 -0.74
C LYS A 202 10.67 -13.03 -0.80
N ARG A 203 10.89 -14.03 0.06
CA ARG A 203 10.07 -15.27 0.07
C ARG A 203 8.63 -15.02 0.50
N LEU A 204 8.44 -14.22 1.56
CA LEU A 204 7.12 -13.86 2.07
C LEU A 204 6.34 -13.03 1.04
N SER A 205 7.00 -12.10 0.34
CA SER A 205 6.38 -11.31 -0.73
C SER A 205 5.91 -12.17 -1.90
N ILE A 206 6.72 -13.14 -2.34
CA ILE A 206 6.33 -14.07 -3.40
C ILE A 206 5.15 -14.94 -2.95
N LEU A 207 5.20 -15.49 -1.74
CA LEU A 207 4.10 -16.28 -1.19
C LEU A 207 2.80 -15.45 -1.09
N ASN A 208 2.90 -14.23 -0.57
CA ASN A 208 1.77 -13.30 -0.49
C ASN A 208 1.16 -13.02 -1.86
N MET A 209 1.98 -12.73 -2.87
CA MET A 209 1.50 -12.55 -4.23
C MET A 209 0.77 -13.79 -4.76
N VAL A 210 1.34 -14.98 -4.58
CA VAL A 210 0.70 -16.24 -5.02
C VAL A 210 -0.64 -16.44 -4.34
N LEU A 211 -0.73 -16.23 -3.02
CA LEU A 211 -1.97 -16.36 -2.26
C LEU A 211 -3.02 -15.33 -2.67
N ALA A 212 -2.63 -14.07 -2.83
CA ALA A 212 -3.51 -13.00 -3.26
C ALA A 212 -4.05 -13.23 -4.68
N THR A 213 -3.19 -13.62 -5.62
CA THR A 213 -3.60 -13.97 -6.98
C THR A 213 -4.49 -15.22 -6.99
N ALA A 214 -4.16 -16.25 -6.21
CA ALA A 214 -5.00 -17.45 -6.10
C ALA A 214 -6.39 -17.12 -5.56
N LEU A 215 -6.49 -16.28 -4.52
CA LEU A 215 -7.77 -15.82 -3.98
C LEU A 215 -8.56 -15.01 -5.00
N MET A 216 -7.91 -14.09 -5.72
CA MET A 216 -8.54 -13.31 -6.78
C MET A 216 -9.11 -14.22 -7.88
N VAL A 217 -8.33 -15.19 -8.36
CA VAL A 217 -8.77 -16.16 -9.37
C VAL A 217 -9.92 -17.01 -8.83
N PHE A 218 -9.84 -17.47 -7.59
CA PHE A 218 -10.91 -18.22 -6.94
C PHE A 218 -12.22 -17.43 -6.90
N VAL A 219 -12.19 -16.19 -6.40
CA VAL A 219 -13.36 -15.31 -6.33
C VAL A 219 -13.90 -15.00 -7.73
N PHE A 220 -13.01 -14.80 -8.71
CA PHE A 220 -13.42 -14.57 -10.10
C PHE A 220 -14.17 -15.78 -10.68
N VAL A 221 -13.62 -16.99 -10.52
CA VAL A 221 -14.16 -18.24 -11.12
C VAL A 221 -15.44 -18.71 -10.41
N VAL A 222 -15.46 -18.69 -9.07
CA VAL A 222 -16.60 -19.15 -8.27
C VAL A 222 -17.69 -18.08 -8.17
N GLY A 223 -17.30 -16.81 -8.24
CA GLY A 223 -18.21 -15.67 -8.27
C GLY A 223 -18.88 -15.47 -9.63
N PRO A 224 -19.60 -14.35 -9.81
CA PRO A 224 -20.30 -14.07 -11.05
C PRO A 224 -19.33 -13.60 -12.15
N THR A 225 -18.69 -14.57 -12.82
CA THR A 225 -17.66 -14.41 -13.87
C THR A 225 -18.02 -13.43 -14.99
N ILE A 226 -19.29 -13.30 -15.35
CA ILE A 226 -19.76 -12.33 -16.37
C ILE A 226 -19.98 -10.95 -15.77
N PHE A 227 -20.47 -10.87 -14.54
CA PHE A 227 -20.79 -9.62 -13.87
C PHE A 227 -19.53 -8.85 -13.46
N ILE A 228 -18.49 -9.53 -13.01
CA ILE A 228 -17.25 -8.89 -12.56
C ILE A 228 -16.60 -8.04 -13.69
N PRO A 229 -16.36 -8.57 -14.91
CA PRO A 229 -15.89 -7.76 -16.04
C PRO A 229 -16.87 -6.66 -16.42
N LYS A 230 -18.17 -6.94 -16.40
CA LYS A 230 -19.21 -5.95 -16.65
C LYS A 230 -19.09 -4.74 -15.71
N CYS A 231 -18.87 -4.97 -14.42
CA CYS A 231 -18.60 -3.93 -13.43
C CYS A 231 -17.27 -3.19 -13.70
N LEU A 232 -16.22 -3.89 -14.13
CA LEU A 232 -14.95 -3.25 -14.52
C LEU A 232 -15.14 -2.26 -15.68
N TYR A 233 -15.98 -2.60 -16.67
CA TYR A 233 -16.28 -1.74 -17.82
C TYR A 233 -17.45 -0.77 -17.58
N GLY A 234 -17.97 -0.69 -16.36
CA GLY A 234 -19.10 0.19 -16.04
C GLY A 234 -20.45 -0.22 -16.65
N LYS A 235 -20.57 -1.47 -17.12
CA LYS A 235 -21.78 -2.05 -17.74
C LYS A 235 -22.56 -2.89 -16.72
N TYR A 236 -23.37 -2.24 -15.92
CA TYR A 236 -24.16 -2.88 -14.84
C TYR A 236 -25.52 -3.46 -15.30
N GLY A 237 -25.71 -3.62 -16.62
CA GLY A 237 -26.89 -4.20 -17.28
C GLY A 237 -26.50 -5.33 -18.23
#